data_AF-A0A4Y8X540-F1
#
_entry.id   AF-A0A4Y8X540-F1
#
_cell.length_a   1.000
_cell.length_b   1.000
_cell.length_c   1.000
_cell.angle_alpha   90.00
_cell.angle_beta   90.00
_cell.angle_gamma   90.00
#
_symmetry.space_group_name_H-M   'P 1'
#
loop_
_entity.id
_entity.type
_entity.pdbx_description
1 polymer ?
#
loop_
_entity_poly.entity_id
_entity_poly.type
_entity_poly.pdbx_seq_one_letter_code
_entity_poly.pdbx_strand_id
1 'polypeptide(L)'
;MTAQHHPAPTADAAEPHGPGTPATLRPGERGSVLVLSPPGSAEEGMAHAVAWITAFEQDCGLVLDPDATSLYAVAEMSGLVLEEPDETDEGIAAHLDFVWADGVWHHRGTCPAAPEGSSANTWAWHVHRLQRAAAPGSLGTVWDVYPLPAAC
;
A
#
# COMPACT_ATOMS: atom_id res chain seq x y z
N MET A 1 -1.78 45.03 4.69
CA MET A 1 -2.41 43.75 5.06
C MET A 1 -1.89 42.70 4.08
N THR A 2 -0.81 42.02 4.45
CA THR A 2 -0.23 40.93 3.67
C THR A 2 -1.02 39.67 3.97
N ALA A 3 -1.77 39.18 2.98
CA ALA A 3 -2.41 37.87 3.05
C ALA A 3 -1.29 36.82 3.08
N GLN A 4 -1.17 36.10 4.20
CA GLN A 4 -0.30 34.94 4.30
C GLN A 4 -0.90 33.86 3.41
N HIS A 5 -0.27 33.63 2.26
CA HIS A 5 -0.54 32.46 1.43
C HIS A 5 0.08 31.26 2.16
N HIS A 6 -0.70 30.57 2.99
CA HIS A 6 -0.32 29.23 3.43
C HIS A 6 -0.42 28.33 2.20
N PRO A 7 0.67 27.71 1.73
CA PRO A 7 0.55 26.66 0.74
C PRO A 7 -0.25 25.51 1.35
N ALA A 8 -1.12 24.88 0.55
CA ALA A 8 -1.76 23.63 0.91
C ALA A 8 -0.67 22.60 1.28
N PRO A 9 -0.89 21.73 2.27
CA PRO A 9 0.07 20.68 2.58
C PRO A 9 0.27 19.84 1.32
N THR A 10 1.47 19.91 0.76
CA THR A 10 1.92 18.98 -0.26
C THR A 10 1.99 17.61 0.39
N ALA A 11 1.56 16.56 -0.31
CA ALA A 11 1.62 15.15 0.11
C ALA A 11 3.05 14.65 0.47
N ASP A 12 4.04 15.54 0.40
CA ASP A 12 5.46 15.40 0.74
C ASP A 12 5.80 15.59 2.23
N ALA A 13 4.81 15.79 3.12
CA ALA A 13 5.06 16.26 4.49
C ALA A 13 4.75 15.27 5.63
N ALA A 14 4.28 14.06 5.33
CA ALA A 14 4.07 13.05 6.36
C ALA A 14 5.37 12.27 6.60
N GLU A 15 5.87 12.27 7.84
CA GLU A 15 6.93 11.34 8.23
C GLU A 15 6.43 9.90 8.08
N PRO A 16 7.26 8.96 7.57
CA PRO A 16 6.85 7.57 7.44
C PRO A 16 6.36 6.99 8.76
N HIS A 17 5.17 6.39 8.72
CA HIS A 17 4.54 5.71 9.85
C HIS A 17 3.85 4.43 9.36
N GLY A 18 3.53 3.51 10.28
CA GLY A 18 2.77 2.31 9.93
C GLY A 18 1.27 2.57 9.87
N PRO A 19 0.46 1.52 9.65
CA PRO A 19 -0.99 1.62 9.62
C PRO A 19 -1.63 1.80 11.02
N GLY A 20 -0.86 1.65 12.10
CA GLY A 20 -1.34 1.69 13.49
C GLY A 20 -2.23 0.51 13.89
N THR A 21 -2.43 -0.47 12.99
CA THR A 21 -3.28 -1.63 13.18
C THR A 21 -2.84 -2.79 12.29
N PRO A 22 -2.97 -4.05 12.74
CA PRO A 22 -2.59 -5.20 11.93
C PRO A 22 -3.66 -5.59 10.91
N ALA A 23 -4.86 -5.02 11.01
CA ALA A 23 -6.00 -5.32 10.15
C ALA A 23 -6.24 -6.86 9.98
N THR A 24 -5.97 -7.39 8.79
CA THR A 24 -6.17 -8.82 8.46
C THR A 24 -4.97 -9.69 8.76
N LEU A 25 -3.80 -9.12 9.08
CA LEU A 25 -2.62 -9.91 9.41
C LEU A 25 -2.84 -10.78 10.64
N ARG A 26 -2.21 -11.95 10.62
CA ARG A 26 -2.28 -12.94 11.69
C ARG A 26 -0.87 -13.35 12.11
N PRO A 27 -0.62 -13.52 13.42
CA PRO A 27 0.65 -14.09 13.90
C PRO A 27 0.99 -15.42 13.21
N GLY A 28 2.20 -15.55 12.68
CA GLY A 28 2.69 -16.76 12.01
C GLY A 28 2.23 -16.97 10.56
N GLU A 29 1.45 -16.05 9.99
CA GLU A 29 1.00 -16.11 8.59
C GLU A 29 1.66 -15.01 7.77
N ARG A 30 2.13 -15.33 6.55
CA ARG A 30 2.68 -14.33 5.63
C ARG A 30 1.60 -13.33 5.24
N GLY A 31 1.92 -12.04 5.31
CA GLY A 31 1.14 -10.97 4.71
C GLY A 31 1.86 -10.32 3.53
N SER A 32 1.12 -9.54 2.74
CA SER A 32 1.73 -8.78 1.63
C SER A 32 1.26 -7.32 1.61
N VAL A 33 2.20 -6.41 1.32
CA VAL A 33 2.02 -4.95 1.34
C VAL A 33 2.42 -4.37 -0.01
N LEU A 34 1.57 -3.55 -0.60
CA LEU A 34 1.91 -2.74 -1.77
C LEU A 34 2.21 -1.30 -1.34
N VAL A 35 3.33 -0.73 -1.78
CA VAL A 35 3.63 0.70 -1.67
C VAL A 35 3.63 1.33 -3.06
N LEU A 36 2.79 2.33 -3.28
CA LEU A 36 2.74 3.14 -4.49
C LEU A 36 3.55 4.43 -4.28
N SER A 37 4.83 4.41 -4.62
CA SER A 37 5.73 5.57 -4.47
C SER A 37 5.41 6.66 -5.49
N PRO A 38 5.58 7.95 -5.14
CA PRO A 38 5.40 9.07 -6.06
C PRO A 38 6.27 8.96 -7.32
N PRO A 39 5.96 9.72 -8.39
CA PRO A 39 6.78 9.77 -9.60
C PRO A 39 8.23 10.18 -9.31
N GLY A 40 9.19 9.43 -9.85
CA GLY A 40 10.60 9.68 -9.66
C GLY A 40 11.46 8.62 -10.34
N SER A 41 12.75 8.61 -10.03
CA SER A 41 13.63 7.50 -10.42
C SER A 41 13.28 6.23 -9.66
N ALA A 42 13.68 5.08 -10.20
CA ALA A 42 13.51 3.80 -9.51
C ALA A 42 14.24 3.76 -8.15
N GLU A 43 15.37 4.46 -8.03
CA GLU A 43 16.14 4.56 -6.79
C GLU A 43 15.36 5.37 -5.73
N GLU A 44 14.82 6.53 -6.09
CA GLU A 44 13.97 7.34 -5.21
C GLU A 44 12.71 6.58 -4.80
N GLY A 45 12.05 5.91 -5.75
CA GLY A 45 10.86 5.11 -5.49
C GLY A 45 11.12 3.94 -4.55
N MET A 46 12.29 3.29 -4.67
CA MET A 46 12.71 2.21 -3.79
C MET A 46 13.07 2.72 -2.39
N ALA A 47 13.85 3.80 -2.30
CA ALA A 47 14.21 4.42 -1.02
C ALA A 47 12.97 4.86 -0.24
N HIS A 48 12.00 5.44 -0.96
CA HIS A 48 10.69 5.78 -0.42
C HIS A 48 9.95 4.55 0.10
N ALA A 49 9.85 3.47 -0.70
CA ALA A 49 9.18 2.24 -0.28
C ALA A 49 9.82 1.61 0.96
N VAL A 50 11.16 1.53 1.01
CA VAL A 50 11.90 1.02 2.18
C VAL A 50 11.55 1.81 3.43
N ALA A 51 11.52 3.15 3.35
CA ALA A 51 11.19 3.98 4.51
C ALA A 51 9.80 3.66 5.08
N TRP A 52 8.79 3.48 4.21
CA TRP A 52 7.44 3.13 4.64
C TRP A 52 7.30 1.70 5.13
N ILE A 53 8.04 0.74 4.57
CA ILE A 53 8.05 -0.64 5.07
C ILE A 53 8.74 -0.74 6.43
N THR A 54 9.87 -0.06 6.62
CA THR A 54 10.51 0.01 7.94
C THR A 54 9.59 0.65 8.98
N ALA A 55 8.82 1.68 8.59
CA ALA A 55 7.83 2.27 9.49
C ALA A 55 6.62 1.34 9.74
N PHE A 56 6.19 0.59 8.72
CA PHE A 56 5.18 -0.45 8.84
C PHE A 56 5.58 -1.51 9.86
N GLU A 57 6.82 -2.00 9.82
CA GLU A 57 7.35 -2.99 10.78
C GLU A 57 7.26 -2.52 12.24
N GLN A 58 7.38 -1.22 12.47
CA GLN A 58 7.38 -0.62 13.81
C GLN A 58 5.97 -0.33 14.34
N ASP A 59 5.01 -0.11 13.43
CA ASP A 59 3.69 0.46 13.76
C ASP A 59 2.53 -0.28 13.08
N CYS A 60 2.71 -1.56 12.73
CA CYS A 60 1.61 -2.42 12.29
C CYS A 60 0.83 -3.04 13.47
N GLY A 61 1.26 -2.83 14.72
CA GLY A 61 0.62 -3.40 15.90
C GLY A 61 0.87 -4.91 16.13
N LEU A 62 1.76 -5.52 15.35
CA LEU A 62 2.30 -6.87 15.57
C LEU A 62 3.83 -6.81 15.61
N VAL A 63 4.46 -7.84 16.19
CA VAL A 63 5.90 -8.02 16.08
C VAL A 63 6.19 -8.72 14.76
N LEU A 64 6.90 -8.07 13.85
CA LEU A 64 7.31 -8.67 12.57
C LEU A 64 8.73 -9.23 12.68
N ASP A 65 9.03 -10.23 11.85
CA ASP A 65 10.38 -10.68 11.55
C ASP A 65 10.96 -9.79 10.43
N PRO A 66 11.85 -8.83 10.75
CA PRO A 66 12.42 -7.94 9.74
C PRO A 66 13.40 -8.68 8.82
N ASP A 67 14.02 -9.78 9.29
CA ASP A 67 14.97 -10.56 8.48
C ASP A 67 14.24 -11.42 7.43
N ALA A 68 12.96 -11.72 7.67
CA ALA A 68 12.09 -12.40 6.71
C ALA A 68 11.34 -11.44 5.78
N THR A 69 11.28 -10.15 6.11
CA THR A 69 10.62 -9.14 5.26
C THR A 69 11.44 -8.93 3.99
N SER A 70 10.77 -9.03 2.83
CA SER A 70 11.47 -9.03 1.54
C SER A 70 10.66 -8.41 0.42
N LEU A 71 11.36 -7.77 -0.52
CA LEU A 71 10.77 -7.27 -1.75
C LEU A 71 10.39 -8.45 -2.65
N TYR A 72 9.09 -8.60 -2.91
CA TYR A 72 8.53 -9.63 -3.78
C TYR A 72 8.51 -9.21 -5.26
N ALA A 73 8.03 -7.99 -5.54
CA ALA A 73 7.89 -7.49 -6.90
C ALA A 73 8.04 -5.96 -6.99
N VAL A 74 8.46 -5.48 -8.16
CA VAL A 74 8.59 -4.05 -8.46
C VAL A 74 8.17 -3.79 -9.91
N ALA A 75 7.41 -2.72 -10.15
CA ALA A 75 7.02 -2.29 -11.49
C ALA A 75 6.78 -0.78 -11.55
N GLU A 76 7.03 -0.19 -12.72
CA GLU A 76 6.51 1.16 -13.01
C GLU A 76 5.01 1.04 -13.32
N MET A 77 4.18 1.84 -12.65
CA MET A 77 2.73 1.71 -12.71
C MET A 77 2.15 2.00 -14.10
N SER A 78 2.78 2.88 -14.87
CA SER A 78 2.40 3.22 -16.24
C SER A 78 2.55 2.04 -17.22
N GLY A 79 3.46 1.10 -16.92
CA GLY A 79 3.77 -0.05 -17.75
C GLY A 79 2.85 -1.25 -17.50
N LEU A 80 2.00 -1.19 -16.49
CA LEU A 80 1.10 -2.28 -16.13
C LEU A 80 -0.18 -2.22 -16.96
N VAL A 81 -0.55 -3.37 -17.53
CA VAL A 81 -1.90 -3.58 -18.05
C VAL A 81 -2.78 -3.95 -16.86
N LEU A 82 -3.62 -3.01 -16.43
CA LEU A 82 -4.54 -3.19 -15.32
C LEU A 82 -5.94 -3.46 -15.88
N GLU A 83 -6.33 -4.73 -15.88
CA GLU A 83 -7.69 -5.16 -16.18
C GLU A 83 -8.60 -4.84 -14.98
N GLU A 84 -9.85 -4.50 -15.25
CA GLU A 84 -10.81 -4.24 -14.19
C GLU A 84 -11.14 -5.57 -13.50
N PRO A 85 -11.03 -5.66 -12.15
CA PRO A 85 -11.35 -6.88 -11.44
C PRO A 85 -12.85 -7.19 -11.53
N ASP A 86 -13.21 -8.45 -11.29
CA ASP A 86 -14.61 -8.89 -11.20
C ASP A 86 -14.81 -9.90 -10.05
N GLU A 87 -15.96 -10.56 -10.02
CA GLU A 87 -16.29 -11.54 -8.97
C GLU A 87 -15.47 -12.84 -9.07
N THR A 88 -14.83 -13.08 -10.21
CA THR A 88 -14.06 -14.29 -10.51
C THR A 88 -12.56 -14.08 -10.43
N ASP A 89 -12.10 -12.84 -10.68
CA ASP A 89 -10.70 -12.46 -10.62
C ASP A 89 -10.50 -11.13 -9.89
N GLU A 90 -9.98 -11.21 -8.67
CA GLU A 90 -9.60 -10.04 -7.87
C GLU A 90 -8.21 -9.50 -8.24
N GLY A 91 -7.48 -10.19 -9.12
CA GLY A 91 -6.10 -9.90 -9.46
C GLY A 91 -5.18 -9.92 -8.24
N ILE A 92 -4.23 -8.99 -8.20
CA ILE A 92 -3.27 -8.89 -7.10
C ILE A 92 -3.93 -8.55 -5.75
N ALA A 93 -5.13 -7.97 -5.76
CA ALA A 93 -5.82 -7.58 -4.53
C ALA A 93 -6.17 -8.77 -3.62
N ALA A 94 -6.36 -9.97 -4.20
CA ALA A 94 -6.55 -11.20 -3.43
C ALA A 94 -5.37 -11.50 -2.50
N HIS A 95 -4.17 -11.04 -2.86
CA HIS A 95 -2.93 -11.33 -2.13
C HIS A 95 -2.48 -10.19 -1.22
N LEU A 96 -3.03 -8.98 -1.38
CA LEU A 96 -2.61 -7.81 -0.60
C LEU A 96 -3.43 -7.70 0.69
N ASP A 97 -2.74 -7.41 1.79
CA ASP A 97 -3.33 -7.02 3.07
C ASP A 97 -3.41 -5.50 3.21
N PHE A 98 -2.38 -4.81 2.72
CA PHE A 98 -2.26 -3.37 2.79
C PHE A 98 -1.82 -2.75 1.48
N VAL A 99 -2.30 -1.53 1.24
CA VAL A 99 -1.77 -0.64 0.19
C VAL A 99 -1.45 0.70 0.82
N TRP A 100 -0.22 1.16 0.70
CA TRP A 100 0.13 2.56 0.93
C TRP A 100 0.01 3.34 -0.38
N ALA A 101 -0.75 4.43 -0.36
CA ALA A 101 -0.91 5.33 -1.48
C ALA A 101 -1.26 6.74 -1.00
N ASP A 102 -0.61 7.77 -1.59
CA ASP A 102 -0.92 9.18 -1.34
C ASP A 102 -0.94 9.55 0.15
N GLY A 103 0.05 9.06 0.91
CA GLY A 103 0.18 9.33 2.35
C GLY A 103 -0.79 8.56 3.24
N VAL A 104 -1.56 7.60 2.70
CA VAL A 104 -2.59 6.87 3.44
C VAL A 104 -2.37 5.36 3.34
N TRP A 105 -2.48 4.68 4.48
CA TRP A 105 -2.59 3.22 4.55
C TRP A 105 -4.03 2.78 4.33
N HIS A 106 -4.22 1.87 3.37
CA HIS A 106 -5.49 1.24 3.06
C HIS A 106 -5.45 -0.25 3.37
N HIS A 107 -6.55 -0.78 3.89
CA HIS A 107 -6.77 -2.22 4.07
C HIS A 107 -8.27 -2.52 3.91
N ARG A 108 -8.64 -3.81 3.92
CA ARG A 108 -10.03 -4.27 3.73
C ARG A 108 -11.05 -3.60 4.66
N GLY A 109 -10.63 -3.21 5.85
CA GLY A 109 -11.50 -2.56 6.86
C GLY A 109 -11.68 -1.05 6.69
N THR A 110 -10.84 -0.40 5.87
CA THR A 110 -10.87 1.06 5.62
C THR A 110 -11.17 1.41 4.16
N CYS A 111 -11.32 0.41 3.29
CA CYS A 111 -11.60 0.65 1.89
C CYS A 111 -13.04 1.18 1.67
N PRO A 112 -13.23 2.19 0.83
CA PRO A 112 -14.55 2.70 0.46
C PRO A 112 -15.32 1.66 -0.35
N ALA A 113 -16.65 1.67 -0.22
CA ALA A 113 -17.54 0.78 -0.99
C ALA A 113 -17.31 0.90 -2.50
N ALA A 114 -17.38 -0.23 -3.20
CA ALA A 114 -17.40 -0.25 -4.66
C ALA A 114 -18.65 0.50 -5.19
N PRO A 115 -18.54 1.14 -6.37
CA PRO A 115 -19.68 1.82 -6.99
C PRO A 115 -20.77 0.81 -7.36
N GLU A 116 -22.01 1.29 -7.38
CA GLU A 116 -23.16 0.49 -7.80
C GLU A 116 -22.95 -0.04 -9.23
N GLY A 117 -23.18 -1.34 -9.41
CA GLY A 117 -22.99 -2.02 -10.70
C GLY A 117 -21.59 -2.59 -10.94
N SER A 118 -20.64 -2.40 -10.02
CA SER A 118 -19.36 -3.14 -10.08
C SER A 118 -19.57 -4.62 -9.75
N SER A 119 -18.95 -5.49 -10.54
CA SER A 119 -18.87 -6.94 -10.28
C SER A 119 -17.76 -7.29 -9.28
N ALA A 120 -16.76 -6.42 -9.13
CA ALA A 120 -15.67 -6.63 -8.18
C ALA A 120 -16.14 -6.50 -6.73
N ASN A 121 -15.49 -7.24 -5.83
CA ASN A 121 -15.60 -6.93 -4.42
C ASN A 121 -14.97 -5.56 -4.09
N THR A 122 -15.35 -5.01 -2.94
CA THR A 122 -14.95 -3.66 -2.52
C THR A 122 -13.42 -3.46 -2.44
N TRP A 123 -12.70 -4.47 -1.96
CA TRP A 123 -11.24 -4.38 -1.83
C TRP A 123 -10.55 -4.42 -3.20
N ALA A 124 -10.92 -5.38 -4.05
CA ALA A 124 -10.35 -5.50 -5.39
C ALA A 124 -10.57 -4.24 -6.23
N TRP A 125 -11.80 -3.71 -6.20
CA TRP A 125 -12.12 -2.43 -6.85
C TRP A 125 -11.25 -1.28 -6.33
N HIS A 126 -11.09 -1.16 -5.00
CA HIS A 126 -10.33 -0.05 -4.41
C HIS A 126 -8.84 -0.14 -4.71
N VAL A 127 -8.25 -1.34 -4.66
CA VAL A 127 -6.85 -1.55 -5.07
C VAL A 127 -6.65 -1.17 -6.54
N HIS A 128 -7.51 -1.66 -7.43
CA HIS A 128 -7.45 -1.31 -8.85
C HIS A 128 -7.59 0.22 -9.06
N ARG A 129 -8.51 0.88 -8.34
CA ARG A 129 -8.66 2.34 -8.37
C ARG A 129 -7.38 3.06 -7.94
N LEU A 130 -6.73 2.63 -6.86
CA LEU A 130 -5.48 3.22 -6.39
C LEU A 130 -4.36 3.04 -7.43
N GLN A 131 -4.23 1.85 -8.00
CA GLN A 131 -3.24 1.57 -9.04
C GLN A 131 -3.46 2.42 -10.30
N ARG A 132 -4.72 2.62 -10.70
CA ARG A 132 -5.09 3.47 -11.85
C ARG A 132 -4.93 4.96 -11.58
N ALA A 133 -5.03 5.38 -10.32
CA ALA A 133 -4.83 6.77 -9.90
C ALA A 133 -3.35 7.13 -9.71
N ALA A 134 -2.45 6.14 -9.65
CA ALA A 134 -1.02 6.39 -9.55
C ALA A 134 -0.54 7.24 -10.73
N ALA A 135 0.20 8.31 -10.42
CA ALA A 135 0.70 9.21 -11.45
C ALA A 135 1.72 8.50 -12.38
N PRO A 136 1.81 8.86 -13.67
CA PRO A 136 2.84 8.31 -14.55
C PRO A 136 4.24 8.47 -13.97
N GLY A 137 5.07 7.42 -14.06
CA GLY A 137 6.38 7.35 -13.42
C GLY A 137 6.38 6.93 -11.95
N SER A 138 5.20 6.66 -11.36
CA SER A 138 5.11 6.06 -10.01
C SER A 138 5.65 4.64 -10.00
N LEU A 139 6.32 4.25 -8.92
CA LEU A 139 6.85 2.91 -8.71
C LEU A 139 5.95 2.14 -7.74
N GLY A 140 5.43 0.99 -8.15
CA GLY A 140 4.75 0.04 -7.28
C GLY A 140 5.73 -1.00 -6.77
N THR A 141 5.79 -1.21 -5.45
CA THR A 141 6.60 -2.28 -4.83
C THR A 141 5.74 -3.14 -3.94
N VAL A 142 5.85 -4.47 -4.08
CA VAL A 142 5.15 -5.45 -3.26
C VAL A 142 6.15 -6.10 -2.33
N TRP A 143 5.82 -6.16 -1.05
CA TRP A 143 6.66 -6.69 0.02
C TRP A 143 5.92 -7.81 0.73
N ASP A 144 6.62 -8.91 0.98
CA ASP A 144 6.15 -9.92 1.91
C ASP A 144 6.60 -9.55 3.33
N VAL A 145 5.67 -9.58 4.28
CA VAL A 145 5.90 -9.29 5.70
C VAL A 145 5.49 -10.50 6.54
N TYR A 146 6.22 -10.75 7.63
CA TYR A 146 6.05 -11.95 8.44
C TYR A 146 5.84 -11.61 9.91
N PRO A 147 4.58 -11.53 10.38
CA PRO A 147 4.27 -11.50 11.80
C PRO A 147 4.82 -12.74 12.51
N LEU A 148 5.57 -12.54 13.59
CA LEU A 148 6.03 -13.64 14.43
C LEU A 148 4.83 -14.41 15.01
N PRO A 149 4.98 -15.73 15.28
CA PRO A 149 3.97 -16.49 15.99
C PRO A 149 3.64 -15.85 17.34
N ALA A 150 2.37 -15.94 17.77
CA ALA A 150 2.01 -15.52 19.12
C ALA A 150 2.82 -16.34 20.14
N ALA A 151 3.41 -15.67 21.13
CA ALA A 151 4.05 -16.38 22.23
C ALA A 151 3.00 -17.25 22.95
N CYS A 152 3.25 -18.55 23.00
CA CYS A 152 2.41 -19.54 23.70
C CYS A 152 2.37 -19.29 25.21
#